data_AF-A0A7S3AED7-F1
#
_entry.id   AF-A0A7S3AED7-F1
#
_cell.length_a   1.000
_cell.length_b   1.000
_cell.length_c   1.000
_cell.angle_alpha   90.00
_cell.angle_beta   90.00
_cell.angle_gamma   90.00
#
_symmetry.space_group_name_H-M   'P 1'
#
loop_
_entity.id
_entity.type
_entity.pdbx_description
1 polymer ?
#
loop_
_entity_poly.entity_id
_entity_poly.type
_entity_poly.pdbx_seq_one_letter_code
_entity_poly.pdbx_strand_id
1 'polypeptide(L)'
;PSSDHGMGDLLVSGVVTPAGLNGEYRQVGTANGKPWYKKVGDESCRIVYHTYYGRPCWELATGSGYHFLATTDASTTGPPESGWGTRLPNGYSVHRPGRTGWFTG
;
A
#
# COMPACT_ATOMS: atom_id res chain seq x y z
N PRO A 1 18.58 29.38 -0.21
CA PRO A 1 18.32 28.17 -0.98
C PRO A 1 17.77 27.06 -0.07
N SER A 2 16.45 26.99 0.05
CA SER A 2 15.77 25.95 0.81
C SER A 2 15.98 24.63 0.07
N SER A 3 16.75 23.73 0.66
CA SER A 3 16.98 22.39 0.12
C SER A 3 15.65 21.65 0.09
N ASP A 4 15.08 21.57 -1.11
CA ASP A 4 13.90 20.79 -1.45
C ASP A 4 14.28 19.30 -1.36
N HIS A 5 14.31 18.77 -0.14
CA HIS A 5 14.57 17.36 0.10
C HIS A 5 13.31 16.55 -0.20
N GLY A 6 13.11 16.22 -1.47
CA GLY A 6 12.64 14.91 -1.94
C GLY A 6 11.49 14.26 -1.18
N MET A 7 10.30 14.85 -1.21
CA MET A 7 9.06 14.06 -1.07
C MET A 7 8.91 13.24 -2.35
N GLY A 8 9.59 12.10 -2.43
CA GLY A 8 9.63 11.28 -3.64
C GLY A 8 8.23 10.81 -4.03
N ASP A 9 7.86 11.03 -5.29
CA ASP A 9 6.67 10.40 -5.87
C ASP A 9 6.98 8.91 -6.11
N LEU A 10 6.00 8.04 -5.84
CA LEU A 10 6.06 6.61 -6.02
C LEU A 10 5.07 6.20 -7.12
N LEU A 11 5.56 5.52 -8.15
CA LEU A 11 4.68 4.96 -9.17
C LEU A 11 4.24 3.56 -8.77
N VAL A 12 2.94 3.38 -8.52
CA VAL A 12 2.33 2.09 -8.22
C VAL A 12 1.80 1.45 -9.50
N SER A 13 2.22 0.22 -9.74
CA SER A 13 1.83 -0.60 -10.88
C SER A 13 1.56 -2.05 -10.48
N GLY A 14 0.86 -2.81 -11.32
CA GLY A 14 0.59 -4.23 -11.08
C GLY A 14 -0.51 -4.53 -10.06
N VAL A 15 -1.29 -3.54 -9.62
CA VAL A 15 -2.54 -3.78 -8.88
C VAL A 15 -3.60 -4.22 -9.88
N VAL A 16 -3.90 -5.52 -9.91
CA VAL A 16 -4.82 -6.09 -10.90
C VAL A 16 -6.24 -5.54 -10.72
N THR A 17 -6.75 -5.51 -9.48
CA THR A 17 -8.10 -5.03 -9.18
C THR A 17 -8.15 -4.47 -7.76
N PRO A 18 -8.72 -3.27 -7.53
CA PRO A 18 -9.19 -2.34 -8.55
C PRO A 18 -8.02 -1.67 -9.28
N ALA A 19 -8.07 -1.67 -10.63
CA ALA A 19 -7.03 -1.08 -11.47
C ALA A 19 -6.80 0.42 -11.19
N GLY A 20 -7.79 1.11 -10.63
CA GLY A 20 -7.70 2.49 -10.20
C GLY A 20 -6.71 2.76 -9.05
N LEU A 21 -6.12 1.71 -8.46
CA LEU A 21 -5.04 1.82 -7.49
C LEU A 21 -3.65 1.99 -8.13
N ASN A 22 -3.52 1.70 -9.42
CA ASN A 22 -2.29 2.05 -10.13
C ASN A 22 -2.23 3.56 -10.34
N GLY A 23 -1.02 4.11 -10.32
CA GLY A 23 -0.78 5.53 -10.55
C GLY A 23 0.28 6.09 -9.62
N GLU A 24 0.41 7.41 -9.65
CA GLU A 24 1.41 8.15 -8.89
C GLU A 24 0.91 8.42 -7.46
N TYR A 25 1.81 8.23 -6.50
CA TYR A 25 1.59 8.45 -5.07
C TYR A 25 2.63 9.42 -4.54
N ARG A 26 2.18 10.51 -3.94
CA ARG A 26 3.08 11.50 -3.36
C ARG A 26 3.30 11.21 -1.88
N GLN A 27 4.55 11.27 -1.44
CA GLN A 27 4.86 11.23 -0.01
C GLN A 27 4.25 12.46 0.66
N VAL A 28 3.53 12.24 1.76
CA VAL A 28 2.85 13.32 2.50
C VAL A 28 3.32 13.43 3.95
N GLY A 29 4.12 12.47 4.41
CA GLY A 29 4.74 12.52 5.73
C GLY A 29 5.30 11.17 6.16
N THR A 30 5.41 10.97 7.47
CA THR A 30 5.89 9.73 8.10
C THR A 30 4.87 9.16 9.09
N ALA A 31 4.65 7.85 9.04
CA ALA A 31 3.82 7.08 9.96
C ALA A 31 4.58 5.81 10.38
N ASN A 32 4.53 5.43 11.66
CA ASN A 32 5.26 4.26 12.19
C ASN A 32 6.78 4.28 11.88
N GLY A 33 7.39 5.47 11.86
CA GLY A 33 8.82 5.64 11.53
C GLY A 33 9.18 5.43 10.06
N LYS A 34 8.19 5.31 9.17
CA LYS A 34 8.37 5.09 7.73
C LYS A 34 7.57 6.12 6.92
N PRO A 35 7.94 6.43 5.67
CA PRO A 35 7.17 7.36 4.85
C PRO A 35 5.76 6.79 4.58
N TRP A 36 4.79 7.69 4.40
CA TRP A 36 3.47 7.32 3.90
C TRP A 36 3.05 8.25 2.76
N TYR A 37 2.21 7.73 1.88
CA TYR A 37 1.91 8.32 0.59
C TYR A 37 0.40 8.42 0.37
N LYS A 38 -0.02 9.42 -0.42
CA LYS A 38 -1.37 9.56 -0.95
C LYS A 38 -1.35 9.54 -2.46
N LYS A 39 -2.37 8.96 -3.09
CA LYS A 39 -2.47 8.95 -4.55
C LYS A 39 -2.71 10.36 -5.08
N VAL A 40 -1.98 10.74 -6.14
CA VAL A 40 -2.21 11.99 -6.85
C VAL A 40 -3.56 11.92 -7.57
N GLY A 41 -4.44 12.87 -7.28
CA GLY A 41 -5.79 12.93 -7.86
C GLY A 41 -6.84 12.05 -7.18
N ASP A 42 -6.48 11.26 -6.16
CA ASP A 42 -7.44 10.48 -5.35
C ASP A 42 -6.94 10.28 -3.91
N GLU A 43 -7.27 11.23 -3.04
CA GLU A 43 -6.84 11.20 -1.63
C GLU A 43 -7.47 10.07 -0.80
N SER A 44 -8.46 9.35 -1.34
CA SER A 44 -9.02 8.17 -0.68
C SER A 44 -8.04 6.99 -0.68
N CYS A 45 -7.03 7.04 -1.55
CA CYS A 45 -6.01 6.01 -1.69
C CYS A 45 -4.71 6.40 -0.96
N ARG A 46 -4.20 5.50 -0.12
CA ARG A 46 -2.98 5.74 0.68
C ARG A 46 -2.08 4.52 0.75
N ILE A 47 -0.77 4.76 0.89
CA ILE A 47 0.22 3.72 1.20
C ILE A 47 0.82 4.01 2.57
N VAL A 48 0.75 3.04 3.46
CA VAL A 48 1.26 3.13 4.83
C VAL A 48 2.08 1.89 5.17
N TYR A 49 3.10 2.08 6.00
CA TYR A 49 3.81 0.96 6.60
C TYR A 49 3.03 0.42 7.80
N HIS A 50 2.85 -0.90 7.84
CA HIS A 50 2.15 -1.59 8.92
C HIS A 50 2.89 -2.85 9.36
N THR A 51 2.61 -3.31 10.58
CA THR A 51 3.14 -4.58 11.09
C THR A 51 1.97 -5.50 11.43
N TYR A 52 1.70 -6.49 10.58
CA TYR A 52 0.68 -7.51 10.83
C TYR A 52 1.29 -8.73 11.52
N TYR A 53 0.82 -9.07 12.71
CA TYR A 53 1.30 -10.24 13.48
C TYR A 53 2.82 -10.33 13.61
N GLY A 54 3.47 -9.18 13.86
CA GLY A 54 4.93 -9.09 13.97
C GLY A 54 5.69 -9.12 12.64
N ARG A 55 5.00 -9.16 11.50
CA ARG A 55 5.61 -9.11 10.17
C ARG A 55 5.42 -7.74 9.54
N PRO A 56 6.50 -7.07 9.13
CA PRO A 56 6.39 -5.78 8.46
C PRO A 56 5.78 -5.96 7.07
N CYS A 57 4.96 -5.01 6.64
CA CYS A 57 4.35 -4.97 5.32
C CYS A 57 4.09 -3.52 4.89
N TRP A 58 4.01 -3.31 3.59
CA TRP A 58 3.41 -2.10 3.04
C TRP A 58 1.95 -2.36 2.72
N GLU A 59 1.08 -1.48 3.18
CA GLU A 59 -0.35 -1.52 2.94
C GLU A 59 -0.76 -0.37 2.03
N LEU A 60 -1.41 -0.73 0.94
CA LEU A 60 -2.13 0.15 0.04
C LEU A 60 -3.63 0.04 0.36
N ALA A 61 -4.21 1.10 0.91
CA ALA A 61 -5.60 1.14 1.33
C ALA A 61 -6.42 2.14 0.51
N THR A 62 -7.70 1.82 0.30
CA THR A 62 -8.70 2.72 -0.27
C THR A 62 -9.73 3.10 0.78
N GLY A 63 -10.29 4.31 0.69
CA GLY A 63 -11.43 4.73 1.52
C GLY A 63 -12.67 3.83 1.36
N SER A 64 -12.73 3.05 0.27
CA SER A 64 -13.77 2.05 0.01
C SER A 64 -13.56 0.71 0.73
N GLY A 65 -12.56 0.59 1.63
CA GLY A 65 -12.34 -0.59 2.47
C GLY A 65 -11.53 -1.71 1.83
N TYR A 66 -10.92 -1.47 0.67
CA TYR A 66 -9.94 -2.41 0.10
C TYR A 66 -8.55 -2.15 0.63
N HIS A 67 -7.86 -3.23 1.02
CA HIS A 67 -6.47 -3.22 1.47
C HIS A 67 -5.67 -4.21 0.62
N PHE A 68 -4.55 -3.75 0.08
CA PHE A 68 -3.56 -4.54 -0.64
C PHE A 68 -2.26 -4.49 0.13
N LEU A 69 -1.60 -5.62 0.25
CA LEU A 69 -0.39 -5.77 1.01
C LEU A 69 0.74 -6.25 0.10
N ALA A 70 1.91 -5.66 0.25
CA ALA A 70 3.15 -6.19 -0.30
C ALA A 70 4.01 -6.73 0.85
N THR A 71 4.40 -8.00 0.78
CA THR A 71 4.89 -8.76 1.95
C THR A 71 6.22 -9.48 1.75
N THR A 72 6.91 -9.21 0.64
CA THR A 72 8.20 -9.85 0.35
C THR A 72 9.41 -9.07 0.86
N ASP A 73 9.30 -7.75 1.09
CA ASP A 73 10.47 -6.93 1.46
C ASP A 73 10.12 -5.62 2.21
N ALA A 74 9.24 -5.66 3.21
CA ALA A 74 8.93 -4.44 3.96
C ALA A 74 10.09 -3.93 4.85
N SER A 75 11.23 -4.63 4.84
CA SER A 75 12.51 -4.15 5.37
C SER A 75 13.02 -2.91 4.64
N THR A 76 12.67 -2.71 3.37
CA THR A 76 13.20 -1.61 2.55
C THR A 76 12.71 -0.24 3.02
N THR A 77 13.49 0.78 2.68
CA THR A 77 13.29 2.18 3.06
C THR A 77 11.96 2.77 2.57
N GLY A 78 11.31 2.13 1.59
CA GLY A 78 10.03 2.55 1.00
C GLY A 78 9.21 1.39 0.45
N PRO A 79 7.93 1.66 0.08
CA PRO A 79 7.02 0.69 -0.52
C PRO A 79 7.48 0.25 -1.91
N PRO A 80 7.02 -0.93 -2.38
CA PRO A 80 7.34 -1.38 -3.72
C PRO A 80 6.50 -0.67 -4.78
N GLU A 81 7.11 -0.45 -5.94
CA GLU A 81 6.44 0.11 -7.12
C GLU A 81 5.51 -0.90 -7.81
N SER A 82 5.69 -2.20 -7.56
CA SER A 82 4.85 -3.26 -8.14
C SER A 82 4.72 -4.49 -7.24
N GLY A 83 3.86 -5.45 -7.63
CA GLY A 83 3.71 -6.71 -6.90
C GLY A 83 2.78 -6.64 -5.68
N TRP A 84 1.78 -5.76 -5.73
CA TRP A 84 0.77 -5.62 -4.68
C TRP A 84 -0.22 -6.79 -4.70
N GLY A 85 -0.29 -7.54 -3.60
CA GLY A 85 -1.20 -8.67 -3.42
C GLY A 85 -2.31 -8.38 -2.42
N THR A 86 -3.32 -9.26 -2.32
CA THR A 86 -4.34 -9.22 -1.25
C THR A 86 -4.04 -10.15 -0.09
N ARG A 87 -2.92 -10.89 -0.16
CA ARG A 87 -2.54 -11.92 0.80
C ARG A 87 -1.35 -11.50 1.64
N LEU A 88 -1.45 -11.74 2.94
CA LEU A 88 -0.32 -11.80 3.86
C LEU A 88 0.59 -12.98 3.50
N PRO A 89 1.88 -12.96 3.86
CA PRO A 89 2.86 -13.97 3.45
C PRO A 89 2.61 -15.35 4.09
N ASN A 90 1.57 -15.49 4.93
CA ASN A 90 1.14 -16.74 5.56
C ASN A 90 -0.22 -17.23 5.03
N GLY A 91 -0.70 -16.73 3.89
CA GLY A 91 -1.98 -17.15 3.30
C GLY A 91 -3.23 -16.50 3.92
N TYR A 92 -3.07 -15.70 4.98
CA TYR A 92 -4.17 -14.89 5.51
C TYR A 92 -4.56 -13.82 4.51
N SER A 93 -5.86 -13.75 4.19
CA SER A 93 -6.42 -12.67 3.36
C SER A 93 -6.92 -11.56 4.27
N VAL A 94 -6.70 -10.30 3.90
CA VAL A 94 -7.32 -9.18 4.63
C VAL A 94 -8.83 -9.29 4.42
N HIS A 95 -9.55 -9.60 5.50
CA HIS A 95 -11.00 -9.77 5.46
C HIS A 95 -11.66 -8.41 5.21
N ARG A 96 -12.44 -8.30 4.13
CA ARG A 96 -13.32 -7.14 3.89
C ARG A 96 -14.39 -7.09 4.98
N PRO A 97 -14.72 -5.92 5.56
CA PRO A 97 -16.03 -5.75 6.15
C PRO A 97 -17.05 -5.64 5.00
N GLY A 98 -17.81 -6.71 4.73
CA GLY A 98 -19.00 -6.64 3.87
C GLY A 98 -19.03 -7.50 2.58
N ARG A 99 -18.06 -8.37 2.30
CA ARG A 99 -18.18 -9.36 1.21
C ARG A 99 -17.65 -10.73 1.63
N THR A 100 -18.55 -11.54 2.17
CA THR A 100 -18.41 -13.00 2.25
C THR A 100 -18.40 -13.55 0.82
N GLY A 101 -17.21 -13.83 0.30
CA GLY A 101 -17.04 -14.41 -1.04
C GLY A 101 -15.61 -14.83 -1.23
N TRP A 102 -15.36 -16.13 -1.02
CA TRP A 102 -14.08 -16.78 -1.21
C TRP A 102 -13.70 -16.73 -2.70
N PHE A 103 -12.54 -16.18 -3.04
CA PHE A 103 -11.92 -16.42 -4.34
C PHE A 103 -11.00 -17.63 -4.19
N THR A 104 -11.50 -18.80 -4.57
CA THR A 104 -10.68 -19.95 -4.93
C THR A 104 -10.14 -19.71 -6.33
N GLY A 105 -8.87 -19.31 -6.41
CA GLY A 105 -8.02 -19.47 -7.58
C GLY A 105 -6.99 -20.54 -7.27
#